data_AF-A0ABD3UQU6-F1
#
_entry.id   AF-A0ABD3UQU6-F1
#
_cell.length_a   1.000
_cell.length_b   1.000
_cell.length_c   1.000
_cell.angle_alpha   90.00
_cell.angle_beta   90.00
_cell.angle_gamma   90.00
#
_symmetry.space_group_name_H-M   'P 1'
#
loop_
_entity.id
_entity.type
_entity.pdbx_description
1 polymer ?
#
loop_
_entity_poly.entity_id
_entity_poly.type
_entity_poly.pdbx_seq_one_letter_code
_entity_poly.pdbx_strand_id
1 'polypeptide(L)'
;MAQKDLFNRPPTDKELLNLSKCVESWWKLAKELGVSDARIAQIRADHNLSVMEQCYQALKTWRNDQHGKDEGTVGYLVLACKEASVDQAKVEEIFSSFQD
;
A
#
# COMPACT_ATOMS: atom_id res chain seq x y z
N MET A 1 -19.22 14.88 5.21
CA MET A 1 -18.39 14.42 6.34
C MET A 1 -17.69 13.08 6.07
N ALA A 2 -18.21 12.20 5.19
CA ALA A 2 -17.67 10.86 4.94
C ALA A 2 -16.23 10.74 4.37
N GLN A 3 -15.71 11.76 3.67
CA GLN A 3 -14.39 11.63 3.01
C GLN A 3 -13.22 11.65 4.01
N LYS A 4 -13.39 12.28 5.18
CA LYS A 4 -12.36 12.34 6.23
C LYS A 4 -12.18 11.00 6.95
N ASP A 5 -13.25 10.22 7.11
CA ASP A 5 -13.21 8.91 7.75
C ASP A 5 -12.52 7.85 6.87
N LEU A 6 -12.63 7.97 5.54
CA LEU A 6 -11.96 7.07 4.59
C LEU A 6 -10.44 7.09 4.74
N PHE A 7 -9.85 8.27 4.88
CA PHE A 7 -8.39 8.41 4.99
C PHE A 7 -7.84 8.03 6.35
N ASN A 8 -8.68 7.94 7.38
CA ASN A 8 -8.27 7.61 8.76
C ASN A 8 -8.47 6.13 9.12
N ARG A 9 -8.95 5.31 8.18
CA ARG A 9 -9.07 3.85 8.39
C ARG A 9 -7.90 3.10 7.74
N PRO A 10 -7.59 1.88 8.20
CA PRO A 10 -6.68 1.02 7.47
C PRO A 10 -7.25 0.61 6.10
N PRO A 11 -6.38 0.42 5.09
CA PRO A 11 -6.79 -0.15 3.81
C PRO A 11 -7.20 -1.62 3.95
N THR A 12 -8.23 -2.00 3.22
CA THR A 12 -8.73 -3.38 3.13
C THR A 12 -7.83 -4.23 2.24
N ASP A 13 -7.89 -5.55 2.39
CA ASP A 13 -7.12 -6.48 1.54
C ASP A 13 -7.46 -6.32 0.05
N LYS A 14 -8.72 -6.01 -0.27
CA LYS A 14 -9.15 -5.74 -1.66
C LYS A 14 -8.50 -4.49 -2.24
N GLU A 15 -8.38 -3.42 -1.46
CA GLU A 15 -7.71 -2.19 -1.88
C GLU A 15 -6.20 -2.40 -2.06
N LEU A 16 -5.56 -3.09 -1.12
CA LEU A 16 -4.14 -3.46 -1.23
C LEU A 16 -3.88 -4.34 -2.46
N LEU A 17 -4.79 -5.28 -2.72
CA LEU A 17 -4.72 -6.15 -3.89
C LEU A 17 -4.85 -5.34 -5.19
N ASN A 18 -5.80 -4.42 -5.28
CA ASN A 18 -5.96 -3.60 -6.47
C ASN A 18 -4.77 -2.65 -6.67
N LEU A 19 -4.25 -2.05 -5.60
CA LEU A 19 -3.05 -1.22 -5.67
C LEU A 19 -1.84 -2.03 -6.17
N SER A 20 -1.67 -3.26 -5.69
CA SER A 20 -0.58 -4.13 -6.10
C SER A 20 -0.55 -4.48 -7.59
N LYS A 21 -1.70 -4.39 -8.28
CA LYS A 21 -1.78 -4.60 -9.74
C LYS A 21 -1.28 -3.40 -10.55
N CYS A 22 -1.16 -2.23 -9.93
CA CYS A 22 -0.80 -0.99 -10.61
C CYS A 22 0.59 -0.47 -10.20
N VAL A 23 1.22 -1.05 -9.19
CA VAL A 23 2.51 -0.62 -8.67
C VAL A 23 3.62 -1.57 -9.12
N GLU A 24 4.39 -1.17 -10.11
CA GLU A 24 5.54 -1.95 -10.60
C GLU A 24 6.76 -1.80 -9.68
N SER A 25 7.01 -0.58 -9.18
CA SER A 25 8.15 -0.24 -8.31
C SER A 25 7.80 -0.36 -6.82
N TRP A 26 7.20 -1.48 -6.42
CA TRP A 26 6.67 -1.66 -5.07
C TRP A 26 7.70 -1.52 -3.94
N TRP A 27 8.98 -1.79 -4.22
CA TRP A 27 10.04 -1.65 -3.22
C TRP A 27 10.29 -0.19 -2.84
N LYS A 28 10.07 0.77 -3.75
CA LYS A 28 10.14 2.20 -3.41
C LYS A 28 9.00 2.56 -2.47
N LEU A 29 7.79 2.13 -2.82
CA LEU A 29 6.61 2.30 -1.97
C LEU A 29 6.82 1.67 -0.59
N ALA A 30 7.34 0.44 -0.53
CA ALA A 30 7.63 -0.24 0.73
C ALA A 30 8.63 0.55 1.60
N LYS A 31 9.65 1.20 1.00
CA LYS A 31 10.58 2.06 1.72
C LYS A 31 9.94 3.32 2.27
N GLU A 32 9.11 4.00 1.47
CA GLU A 32 8.33 5.17 1.93
C GLU A 32 7.38 4.79 3.08
N LEU A 33 6.89 3.55 3.06
CA LEU A 33 6.06 2.98 4.12
C LEU A 33 6.86 2.52 5.36
N GLY A 34 8.19 2.69 5.37
CA GLY A 34 9.05 2.32 6.49
C GLY A 34 9.38 0.83 6.58
N VAL A 35 9.09 0.03 5.54
CA VAL A 35 9.47 -1.38 5.49
C VAL A 35 10.98 -1.50 5.29
N SER A 36 11.66 -2.15 6.23
CA SER A 36 13.12 -2.32 6.21
C SER A 36 13.61 -3.04 4.94
N ASP A 37 14.81 -2.67 4.45
CA ASP A 37 15.44 -3.33 3.30
C ASP A 37 15.57 -4.85 3.47
N ALA A 38 15.86 -5.32 4.69
CA ALA A 38 15.91 -6.75 5.00
C ALA A 38 14.57 -7.46 4.73
N ARG A 39 13.45 -6.80 5.08
CA ARG A 39 12.10 -7.34 4.87
C ARG A 39 11.71 -7.29 3.39
N ILE A 40 12.07 -6.22 2.69
CA ILE A 40 11.91 -6.11 1.22
C ILE A 40 12.67 -7.23 0.51
N ALA A 41 13.92 -7.48 0.90
CA ALA A 41 14.73 -8.57 0.33
C ALA A 41 14.10 -9.94 0.60
N GLN A 42 13.58 -10.16 1.82
CA GLN A 42 12.85 -11.38 2.15
C GLN A 42 11.61 -11.57 1.28
N ILE A 43 10.76 -10.53 1.13
CA ILE A 43 9.55 -10.60 0.30
C ILE A 43 9.88 -10.90 -1.16
N ARG A 44 10.98 -10.32 -1.68
CA ARG A 44 11.47 -10.63 -3.04
C ARG A 44 11.85 -12.09 -3.18
N ALA A 45 12.50 -12.68 -2.18
CA ALA A 45 12.90 -14.08 -2.20
C ALA A 45 11.68 -15.02 -2.09
N ASP A 46 10.78 -14.74 -1.16
CA ASP A 46 9.61 -15.58 -0.85
C ASP A 46 8.54 -15.56 -1.97
N HIS A 47 8.45 -14.45 -2.72
CA HIS A 47 7.43 -14.24 -3.77
C HIS A 47 8.05 -13.94 -5.14
N ASN A 48 9.17 -14.58 -5.47
CA ASN A 48 9.97 -14.25 -6.67
C ASN A 48 9.24 -14.44 -8.02
N LEU A 49 8.11 -15.14 -8.06
CA LEU A 49 7.36 -15.44 -9.29
C LEU A 49 6.41 -14.33 -9.73
N SER A 50 6.07 -13.38 -8.86
CA SER A 50 5.09 -12.33 -9.17
C SER A 50 5.39 -11.02 -8.46
N VAL A 51 5.67 -9.97 -9.24
CA VAL A 51 5.86 -8.60 -8.74
C VAL A 51 4.61 -8.09 -8.03
N MET A 52 3.44 -8.44 -8.55
CA MET A 52 2.16 -8.09 -7.95
C MET A 52 1.98 -8.77 -6.59
N GLU A 53 2.34 -10.05 -6.46
CA GLU A 53 2.29 -10.75 -5.17
C GLU A 53 3.30 -10.16 -4.18
N GLN A 54 4.53 -9.85 -4.62
CA GLN A 54 5.52 -9.16 -3.78
C GLN A 54 4.98 -7.83 -3.25
N CYS A 55 4.38 -7.02 -4.13
CA CYS A 55 3.78 -5.75 -3.75
C CYS A 55 2.66 -5.95 -2.72
N TYR A 56 1.75 -6.88 -2.97
CA TYR A 56 0.65 -7.18 -2.07
C TYR A 56 1.13 -7.61 -0.68
N GLN A 57 2.16 -8.47 -0.63
CA GLN A 57 2.73 -8.96 0.63
C GLN A 57 3.50 -7.88 1.39
N ALA A 58 4.18 -6.96 0.67
CA ALA A 58 4.80 -5.79 1.28
C ALA A 58 3.77 -4.85 1.90
N LEU A 59 2.69 -4.55 1.18
CA LEU A 59 1.60 -3.72 1.68
C LEU A 59 0.89 -4.35 2.88
N LYS A 60 0.65 -5.66 2.84
CA LYS A 60 0.08 -6.40 4.00
C LYS A 60 1.01 -6.41 5.19
N THR A 61 2.31 -6.63 4.97
CA THR A 61 3.31 -6.58 6.03
C THR A 61 3.31 -5.22 6.69
N TRP A 62 3.40 -4.14 5.90
CA TRP A 62 3.33 -2.77 6.42
C TRP A 62 2.07 -2.57 7.26
N ARG A 63 0.87 -2.85 6.71
CA ARG A 63 -0.40 -2.66 7.44
C ARG A 63 -0.43 -3.41 8.77
N ASN A 64 0.11 -4.64 8.80
CA ASN A 64 0.14 -5.46 10.01
C ASN A 64 1.19 -4.97 11.04
N ASP A 65 2.31 -4.42 10.57
CA ASP A 65 3.40 -3.91 11.40
C ASP A 65 3.07 -2.57 12.07
N GLN A 66 2.10 -1.83 11.52
CA GLN A 66 1.66 -0.51 12.00
C GLN A 66 0.86 -0.53 13.33
N HIS A 67 1.05 -1.55 14.18
CA HIS A 67 0.46 -1.78 15.51
C HIS A 67 -0.07 -0.51 16.22
N GLY A 68 -1.31 -0.11 15.89
CA GLY A 68 -2.04 0.97 16.57
C GLY A 68 -1.54 2.41 16.32
N LYS A 69 -0.72 2.66 15.29
CA LYS A 69 -0.29 4.03 14.92
C LYS A 69 -1.17 4.60 13.81
N ASP A 70 -1.48 5.90 13.86
CA ASP A 70 -2.20 6.65 12.82
C ASP A 70 -1.54 6.59 11.42
N GLU A 71 -0.32 6.05 11.35
CA GLU A 71 0.47 5.80 10.14
C GLU A 71 -0.03 4.58 9.34
N GLY A 72 -0.88 3.71 9.90
CA GLY A 72 -1.47 2.54 9.23
C GLY A 72 -2.71 2.82 8.38
N THR A 73 -2.90 4.06 7.93
CA THR A 73 -4.15 4.54 7.35
C THR A 73 -4.08 4.71 5.83
N VAL A 74 -5.24 4.75 5.17
CA VAL A 74 -5.34 5.03 3.73
C VAL A 74 -4.67 6.36 3.37
N GLY A 75 -4.82 7.40 4.21
CA GLY A 75 -4.19 8.71 3.99
C GLY A 75 -2.67 8.63 3.90
N TYR A 76 -2.05 7.89 4.81
CA TYR A 76 -0.60 7.67 4.77
C TYR A 76 -0.18 6.86 3.54
N LEU A 77 -0.92 5.81 3.19
CA LEU A 77 -0.63 4.99 2.01
C LEU A 77 -0.69 5.80 0.71
N VAL A 78 -1.71 6.67 0.55
CA VAL A 78 -1.84 7.55 -0.63
C VAL A 78 -0.67 8.53 -0.70
N LEU A 79 -0.24 9.10 0.42
CA LEU A 79 0.94 9.97 0.49
C LEU A 79 2.21 9.21 0.06
N ALA A 80 2.43 8.02 0.59
CA ALA A 80 3.58 7.18 0.21
C ALA A 80 3.54 6.78 -1.28
N CYS A 81 2.36 6.52 -1.84
CA CYS A 81 2.18 6.28 -3.27
C CYS A 81 2.61 7.50 -4.10
N LYS A 82 2.30 8.72 -3.64
CA LYS A 82 2.70 9.96 -4.30
C LYS A 82 4.22 10.12 -4.33
N GLU A 83 4.88 9.92 -3.19
CA GLU A 83 6.35 10.00 -3.09
C GLU A 83 7.04 8.91 -3.92
N ALA A 84 6.44 7.71 -3.96
CA ALA A 84 6.90 6.60 -4.80
C ALA A 84 6.62 6.78 -6.31
N SER A 85 6.06 7.93 -6.73
CA SER A 85 5.69 8.23 -8.12
C SER A 85 4.67 7.24 -8.72
N VAL A 86 3.77 6.71 -7.90
CA VAL A 86 2.64 5.90 -8.35
C VAL A 86 1.57 6.81 -8.94
N ASP A 87 0.95 6.36 -10.03
CA ASP A 87 -0.14 7.07 -10.71
C ASP A 87 -1.30 7.37 -9.75
N GLN A 88 -1.49 8.66 -9.44
CA GLN A 88 -2.47 9.09 -8.44
C GLN A 88 -3.90 8.92 -8.93
N ALA A 89 -4.16 9.00 -10.24
CA ALA A 89 -5.51 8.80 -10.77
C ALA A 89 -5.98 7.35 -10.52
N LYS A 90 -5.09 6.36 -10.70
CA LYS A 90 -5.39 4.96 -10.35
C LYS A 90 -5.57 4.76 -8.84
N VAL A 91 -4.72 5.40 -8.04
CA VAL A 91 -4.82 5.33 -6.58
C VAL A 91 -6.18 5.88 -6.11
N GLU A 92 -6.57 7.05 -6.60
CA GLU A 92 -7.87 7.65 -6.30
C GLU A 92 -9.03 6.79 -6.79
N GLU A 93 -8.95 6.18 -7.97
CA GLU A 93 -9.97 5.24 -8.46
C GLU A 93 -10.15 4.05 -7.50
N ILE A 94 -9.05 3.45 -7.04
CA ILE A 94 -9.08 2.30 -6.12
C ILE A 94 -9.77 2.66 -4.80
N PHE A 95 -9.48 3.83 -4.24
CA PHE A 95 -10.02 4.25 -2.94
C PHE A 95 -11.39 4.94 -3.05
N SER A 96 -11.74 5.51 -4.22
CA SER A 96 -13.05 6.16 -4.46
C SER A 96 -14.12 5.18 -4.96
N SER A 97 -13.74 4.04 -5.54
CA SER A 97 -14.66 3.03 -6.07
C SER A 97 -15.57 2.35 -5.01
N PHE A 98 -15.49 2.77 -3.75
CA PHE A 98 -16.29 2.24 -2.62
C PHE A 98 -17.25 3.29 -2.02
N GLN A 99 -17.53 4.39 -2.73
CA GLN A 99 -18.51 5.41 -2.33
C GLN A 99 -19.96 5.12 -2.75
N ASP A 100 -20.25 3.99 -3.40
CA ASP A 100 -21.60 3.58 -3.80
C ASP A 100 -22.30 2.75 -2.70
#